data_AF-A0A7K2M4K5-F1
#
_entry.id   AF-A0A7K2M4K5-F1
#
_cell.length_a   1.000
_cell.length_b   1.000
_cell.length_c   1.000
_cell.angle_alpha   90.00
_cell.angle_beta   90.00
_cell.angle_gamma   90.00
#
_symmetry.space_group_name_H-M   'P 1'
#
loop_
_entity.id
_entity.type
_entity.pdbx_description
1 polymer ?
#
loop_
_entity_poly.entity_id
_entity_poly.type
_entity_poly.pdbx_seq_one_letter_code
_entity_poly.pdbx_strand_id
1 'polypeptide(L)' 'DGDDGYRVRATAQPEAVAVYGPDGEALRVCGAALERAGWQAGEYTEPRTRARYLLASPRRV' A
#
# COMPACT_ATOMS: atom_id res chain seq x y z
N ASP A 1 7.75 18.14 13.38
CA ASP A 1 7.87 16.75 13.79
C ASP A 1 7.38 15.91 12.61
N GLY A 2 8.17 14.93 12.19
CA GLY A 2 8.21 14.43 10.81
C GLY A 2 6.87 13.95 10.26
N ASP A 3 6.55 14.38 9.05
CA ASP A 3 5.37 13.99 8.26
C ASP A 3 5.13 12.47 8.33
N ASP A 4 4.03 12.06 8.94
CA ASP A 4 3.52 10.67 8.99
C ASP A 4 2.99 10.25 7.60
N GLY A 5 3.81 10.44 6.57
CA GLY A 5 3.49 10.19 5.18
C GLY A 5 3.62 8.72 4.77
N TYR A 6 3.30 8.45 3.50
CA TYR A 6 3.40 7.10 2.94
C TYR A 6 4.79 6.81 2.40
N ARG A 7 5.33 5.63 2.70
CA ARG A 7 6.55 5.11 2.10
C ARG A 7 6.21 4.08 1.03
N VAL A 8 6.63 4.34 -0.21
CA VAL A 8 6.38 3.45 -1.36
C VAL A 8 7.66 2.68 -1.70
N ARG A 9 7.54 1.37 -1.95
CA ARG A 9 8.64 0.49 -2.35
C ARG A 9 8.25 -0.36 -3.56
N ALA A 10 9.25 -0.65 -4.41
CA ALA A 10 9.09 -1.62 -5.48
C ALA A 10 8.90 -3.03 -4.89
N THR A 11 8.21 -3.90 -5.63
CA THR A 11 8.03 -5.30 -5.28
C THR A 11 8.62 -6.21 -6.35
N ALA A 12 8.62 -7.52 -6.12
CA ALA A 12 9.04 -8.50 -7.14
C ALA A 12 8.11 -8.51 -8.38
N GLN A 13 6.89 -7.97 -8.25
CA GLN A 13 6.00 -7.72 -9.38
C GLN A 13 6.29 -6.29 -9.88
N PRO A 14 6.83 -6.12 -11.11
CA PRO A 14 7.38 -4.85 -11.57
C PRO A 14 6.34 -3.72 -11.63
N GLU A 15 5.08 -4.04 -11.89
CA GLU A 15 3.97 -3.07 -11.90
C GLU A 15 3.37 -2.81 -10.51
N ALA A 16 3.70 -3.63 -9.51
CA ALA A 16 3.12 -3.52 -8.18
C ALA A 16 4.05 -2.82 -7.20
N VAL A 17 3.46 -1.98 -6.36
CA VAL A 17 4.14 -1.20 -5.33
C VAL A 17 3.63 -1.57 -3.94
N ALA A 18 4.53 -1.63 -2.97
CA ALA A 18 4.22 -1.78 -1.56
C ALA A 18 4.13 -0.40 -0.92
N VAL A 19 2.98 -0.05 -0.36
CA VAL A 19 2.72 1.22 0.33
C VAL A 19 2.63 1.00 1.82
N TYR A 20 3.56 1.60 2.56
CA TYR A 20 3.58 1.61 4.02
C TYR A 20 3.04 2.95 4.50
N GLY A 21 2.28 2.94 5.59
CA GLY A 21 1.70 4.11 6.21
C GLY A 21 1.92 4.10 7.72
N PRO A 22 1.56 5.19 8.41
CA PRO A 22 1.75 5.33 9.86
C PRO A 22 0.91 4.32 10.66
N ASP A 23 -0.30 4.03 10.19
CA ASP A 23 -1.23 3.12 10.86
C ASP A 23 -2.21 2.45 9.87
N GLY A 24 -3.06 1.56 10.40
CA GLY A 24 -4.02 0.79 9.61
C GLY A 24 -5.22 1.60 9.10
N GLU A 25 -5.58 2.71 9.71
CA GLU A 25 -6.62 3.61 9.18
C GLU A 25 -6.09 4.39 7.98
N ALA A 26 -4.87 4.93 8.08
CA ALA A 26 -4.19 5.58 6.95
C ALA A 26 -4.07 4.62 5.75
N LEU A 27 -3.66 3.37 5.98
CA LEU A 27 -3.62 2.35 4.93
C LEU A 27 -5.01 2.09 4.33
N ARG A 28 -6.08 1.98 5.12
CA ARG A 28 -7.43 1.79 4.58
C ARG A 28 -7.88 2.95 3.70
N VAL A 29 -7.64 4.19 4.13
CA VAL A 29 -7.98 5.39 3.34
C VAL A 29 -7.17 5.45 2.04
N CYS A 30 -5.88 5.13 2.10
CA CYS A 30 -5.02 5.05 0.92
C CYS A 30 -5.50 3.96 -0.06
N GLY A 31 -5.88 2.79 0.46
CA GLY A 31 -6.41 1.68 -0.33
C GLY A 31 -7.66 2.09 -1.11
N ALA A 32 -8.63 2.72 -0.44
CA ALA A 32 -9.83 3.23 -1.10
C ALA A 32 -9.54 4.30 -2.15
N ALA A 33 -8.52 5.15 -1.94
CA ALA A 33 -8.10 6.13 -2.92
C ALA A 33 -7.48 5.48 -4.17
N LEU A 34 -6.62 4.47 -3.98
CA LEU A 34 -6.02 3.69 -5.07
C LEU A 34 -7.09 2.95 -5.89
N GLU A 35 -8.06 2.33 -5.21
CA GLU A 35 -9.17 1.65 -5.88
C GLU A 35 -9.98 2.59 -6.77
N ARG A 36 -10.31 3.79 -6.26
CA ARG A 36 -10.98 4.83 -7.06
C ARG A 36 -10.15 5.32 -8.24
N ALA A 37 -8.83 5.23 -8.15
CA ALA A 37 -7.91 5.56 -9.23
C ALA A 37 -7.69 4.42 -10.24
N GLY A 38 -8.43 3.30 -10.12
CA GLY A 38 -8.32 2.16 -11.03
C GLY A 38 -7.21 1.16 -10.66
N TRP A 39 -6.67 1.24 -9.45
CA TRP A 39 -5.72 0.25 -8.93
C TRP A 39 -6.45 -0.86 -8.18
N GLN A 40 -5.80 -2.01 -8.05
CA GLN A 40 -6.16 -3.04 -7.09
C GLN A 40 -5.23 -2.89 -5.89
N ALA A 41 -5.78 -2.78 -4.68
CA ALA A 41 -5.01 -2.67 -3.44
C ALA A 41 -5.45 -3.75 -2.46
N GLY A 42 -4.50 -4.48 -1.88
CA GLY A 42 -4.75 -5.44 -0.80
C GLY A 42 -3.88 -5.16 0.41
N GLU A 43 -4.41 -5.34 1.62
CA GLU A 43 -3.63 -5.22 2.86
C GLU A 43 -2.85 -6.50 3.15
N TYR A 44 -1.58 -6.34 3.51
CA TYR A 44 -0.67 -7.41 3.86
C TYR A 44 0.02 -7.09 5.18
N THR A 45 0.28 -8.15 5.96
CA THR A 45 1.11 -8.08 7.16
C THR A 45 2.37 -8.91 6.91
N GLU A 46 3.54 -8.27 6.98
CA GLU A 46 4.80 -8.96 6.81
C GLU A 46 5.07 -9.90 8.02
N PRO A 47 5.30 -11.21 7.83
CA PRO A 47 5.39 -12.15 8.95
C PRO A 47 6.54 -11.87 9.92
N ARG A 48 7.66 -11.34 9.42
CA ARG A 48 8.90 -11.15 10.18
C ARG A 48 8.88 -9.89 11.04
N THR A 49 8.31 -8.81 10.53
CA THR A 49 8.30 -7.49 11.19
C THR A 49 6.92 -7.12 11.73
N ARG A 50 5.87 -7.85 11.34
CA ARG A 50 4.45 -7.50 11.53
C ARG A 50 4.08 -6.12 10.96
N ALA A 51 4.91 -5.57 10.08
CA ALA A 51 4.60 -4.33 9.39
C ALA A 51 3.38 -4.55 8.49
N ARG A 52 2.40 -3.66 8.61
CA ARG A 52 1.24 -3.61 7.71
C ARG A 52 1.57 -2.72 6.51
N TYR A 53 1.14 -3.14 5.33
CA TYR A 53 1.32 -2.39 4.10
C TYR A 53 0.22 -2.76 3.09
N LEU A 54 0.00 -1.91 2.09
CA LEU A 54 -0.79 -2.24 0.92
C LEU A 54 0.11 -2.77 -0.18
N LEU A 55 -0.29 -3.85 -0.84
CA LEU A 55 0.22 -4.19 -2.16
C LEU A 55 -0.75 -3.62 -3.19
N ALA A 56 -0.28 -2.67 -3.99
CA ALA A 56 -1.07 -2.01 -5.01
C ALA A 56 -0.55 -2.34 -6.41
N SER A 57 -1.41 -2.79 -7.30
CA SER A 57 -1.10 -3.04 -8.71
C SER A 57 -2.13 -2.36 -9.63
N PRO A 58 -1.74 -1.93 -10.83
CA PRO A 58 -2.70 -1.40 -11.79
C PRO A 58 -3.66 -2.51 -12.22
N ARG A 59 -4.97 -2.21 -12.32
CA ARG A 59 -5.92 -3.16 -12.90
C ARG A 59 -5.63 -3.30 -14.38
N ARG A 60 -5.53 -4.54 -14.86
CA ARG A 60 -5.56 -4.81 -16.31
C ARG A 60 -7.01 -4.71 -16.77
N VAL A 61 -7.31 -3.65 -17.50
CA VAL A 61 -8.58 -3.44 -18.24
C VAL A 61 -8.50 -4.07 -19.61
#